data_AF-A0ABD1ADR6-F1
#
_entry.id   AF-A0ABD1ADR6-F1
#
_cell.length_a   1.000
_cell.length_b   1.000
_cell.length_c   1.000
_cell.angle_alpha   90.00
_cell.angle_beta   90.00
_cell.angle_gamma   90.00
#
_symmetry.space_group_name_H-M   'P 1'
#
loop_
_entity.id
_entity.type
_entity.pdbx_description
1 polymer ?
#
loop_
_entity_poly.entity_id
_entity_poly.type
_entity_poly.pdbx_seq_one_letter_code
_entity_poly.pdbx_strand_id
1 'polypeptide(L)'
;MEPRIHDLQIESPVPELLDSSVCTNQVFSATYQCSNDHIEELNIENNLAKKPYNCPYYGSKCNVTGDVHWLLLHLRNDHSVEMHDGRCFSHRYVHHNPKHLHHATKMLTLLDCFGRQFCLYFEAFHLRKTPMYIAFMQFMGDEEEAMSFSYTLEVSGNGRKLTWQGVPRSIRDSHKMVRDSQDGLLITRKLALFFSTDNTANNELKLKISGRVWREQPISN
;
A
#
# COMPACT_ATOMS: atom_id res chain seq x y z
N MET A 1 13.09 -7.37 56.54
CA MET A 1 12.35 -8.53 55.99
C MET A 1 12.44 -8.44 54.48
N GLU A 2 13.38 -9.18 53.88
CA GLU A 2 13.39 -9.44 52.44
C GLU A 2 12.33 -10.48 52.08
N PRO A 3 11.84 -10.45 50.83
CA PRO A 3 11.65 -11.66 50.05
C PRO A 3 12.39 -11.53 48.70
N ARG A 4 13.45 -12.33 48.49
CA ARG A 4 13.48 -13.61 47.76
C ARG A 4 13.11 -13.52 46.28
N ILE A 5 14.16 -13.32 45.48
CA ILE A 5 14.25 -13.59 44.04
C ILE A 5 14.17 -15.11 43.84
N HIS A 6 13.30 -15.56 42.94
CA HIS A 6 13.33 -16.92 42.41
C HIS A 6 14.06 -16.92 41.07
N ASP A 7 15.17 -17.65 41.04
CA ASP A 7 15.92 -18.04 39.86
C ASP A 7 15.02 -18.74 38.84
N LEU A 8 15.12 -18.34 37.57
CA LEU A 8 14.67 -19.14 36.44
C LEU A 8 15.87 -19.38 35.53
N GLN A 9 16.22 -20.66 35.47
CA GLN A 9 17.37 -21.26 34.81
C GLN A 9 17.35 -20.99 33.31
N ILE A 10 18.54 -20.68 32.78
CA ILE A 10 18.87 -20.66 31.37
C ILE A 10 19.22 -22.10 30.98
N GLU A 11 18.43 -22.71 30.10
CA GLU A 11 18.88 -23.85 29.29
C GLU A 11 18.56 -23.57 27.83
N SER A 12 19.62 -23.49 27.02
CA SER A 12 19.56 -23.54 25.56
C SER A 12 19.47 -25.00 25.10
N PRO A 13 18.89 -25.24 23.91
CA PRO A 13 19.66 -26.03 22.96
C PRO A 13 19.69 -25.41 21.57
N VAL A 14 20.91 -25.30 21.06
CA VAL A 14 21.26 -25.15 19.63
C VAL A 14 20.80 -26.40 18.86
N PRO A 15 20.38 -26.26 17.60
CA PRO A 15 20.95 -27.17 16.60
C PRO A 15 21.45 -26.47 15.33
N GLU A 16 22.74 -26.72 15.08
CA GLU A 16 23.35 -27.17 13.82
C GLU A 16 23.03 -26.41 12.52
N LEU A 17 23.99 -25.57 12.14
CA LEU A 17 24.32 -25.29 10.74
C LEU A 17 24.99 -26.54 10.14
N LEU A 18 24.40 -27.09 9.08
CA LEU A 18 25.14 -27.85 8.08
C LEU A 18 24.72 -27.43 6.67
N ASP A 19 25.70 -27.54 5.78
CA ASP A 19 25.88 -26.89 4.50
C ASP A 19 24.83 -27.10 3.40
N SER A 20 24.90 -26.14 2.47
CA SER A 20 24.30 -26.10 1.14
C SER A 20 24.37 -27.41 0.34
N SER A 21 23.35 -27.71 -0.48
CA SER A 21 23.48 -27.66 -1.95
C SER A 21 22.16 -28.02 -2.68
N VAL A 22 22.01 -27.42 -3.86
CA VAL A 22 21.14 -27.79 -5.01
C VAL A 22 19.61 -27.77 -4.82
N CYS A 23 18.98 -26.65 -5.16
CA CYS A 23 17.60 -26.68 -5.65
C CYS A 23 17.59 -27.20 -7.10
N THR A 24 17.36 -28.49 -7.29
CA THR A 24 17.02 -29.05 -8.60
C THR A 24 15.62 -28.59 -8.98
N ASN A 25 15.52 -27.79 -10.05
CA ASN A 25 14.26 -27.48 -10.73
C ASN A 25 13.63 -28.78 -11.24
N GLN A 26 12.65 -29.31 -10.52
CA GLN A 26 11.79 -30.38 -11.02
C GLN A 26 10.54 -29.76 -11.64
N VAL A 27 10.57 -29.69 -12.97
CA VAL A 27 9.42 -29.39 -13.82
C VAL A 27 8.43 -30.54 -13.67
N PHE A 28 7.26 -30.27 -13.09
CA PHE A 28 6.13 -31.19 -13.18
C PHE A 28 5.39 -30.91 -14.50
N SER A 29 5.67 -31.72 -15.52
CA SER A 29 4.83 -31.78 -16.72
C SER A 29 3.57 -32.57 -16.39
N ALA A 30 2.44 -31.89 -16.18
CA ALA A 30 1.14 -32.53 -16.19
C ALA A 30 0.65 -32.60 -17.65
N THR A 31 0.74 -33.79 -18.26
CA THR A 31 0.13 -34.06 -19.56
C THR A 31 -1.38 -34.28 -19.36
N TYR A 32 -2.18 -33.25 -19.66
CA TYR A 32 -3.61 -33.45 -19.93
C TYR A 32 -3.79 -33.65 -21.43
N GLN A 33 -4.21 -34.85 -21.83
CA GLN A 33 -4.72 -35.09 -23.18
C GLN A 33 -6.17 -34.58 -23.25
N CYS A 34 -6.43 -33.65 -24.16
CA CYS A 34 -7.76 -33.44 -24.72
C CYS A 34 -7.62 -33.15 -26.22
N SER A 35 -8.52 -33.72 -27.01
CA SER A 35 -8.43 -33.87 -28.46
C SER A 35 -8.89 -32.64 -29.23
N ASN A 36 -8.16 -32.31 -30.30
CA ASN A 36 -8.48 -31.46 -31.46
C ASN A 36 -9.16 -30.09 -31.24
N ASP A 37 -8.42 -29.00 -31.44
CA ASP A 37 -8.57 -28.10 -32.61
C ASP A 37 -7.67 -26.84 -32.47
N HIS A 38 -7.08 -26.42 -33.60
CA HIS A 38 -6.29 -25.21 -33.85
C HIS A 38 -5.10 -24.87 -32.92
N ILE A 39 -3.88 -25.06 -33.44
CA ILE A 39 -2.68 -24.37 -32.97
C ILE A 39 -2.77 -22.92 -33.44
N GLU A 40 -3.35 -22.05 -32.62
CA GLU A 40 -2.85 -20.67 -32.58
C GLU A 40 -1.51 -20.73 -31.84
N GLU A 41 -0.45 -20.25 -32.49
CA GLU A 41 0.85 -20.00 -31.85
C GLU A 41 0.64 -18.98 -30.72
N LEU A 42 0.29 -19.48 -29.53
CA LEU A 42 0.35 -18.73 -28.31
C LEU A 42 1.83 -18.33 -28.15
N ASN A 43 2.11 -17.04 -28.29
CA ASN A 43 3.39 -16.41 -27.99
C ASN A 43 3.86 -16.81 -26.59
N ILE A 44 4.57 -17.93 -26.48
CA ILE A 44 5.18 -18.45 -25.26
C ILE A 44 6.29 -17.51 -24.75
N GLU A 45 6.75 -16.55 -25.56
CA GLU A 45 7.83 -15.61 -25.22
C GLU A 45 7.46 -14.55 -24.16
N ASN A 46 6.19 -14.34 -23.83
CA ASN A 46 5.79 -13.35 -22.81
C ASN A 46 5.52 -13.93 -21.41
N ASN A 47 5.69 -15.24 -21.21
CA ASN A 47 5.55 -15.90 -19.91
C ASN A 47 6.90 -16.04 -19.19
N LEU A 48 7.73 -14.98 -19.19
CA LEU A 48 8.68 -14.84 -18.09
C LEU A 48 7.82 -14.63 -16.84
N ALA A 49 7.70 -15.65 -15.99
CA ALA A 49 6.85 -15.63 -14.82
C ALA A 49 7.07 -14.32 -14.04
N LYS A 50 6.15 -13.37 -14.17
CA LYS A 50 6.29 -12.06 -13.53
C LYS A 50 6.42 -12.31 -12.03
N LYS A 51 7.42 -11.68 -11.42
CA LYS A 51 7.64 -11.78 -9.97
C LYS A 51 6.31 -11.49 -9.26
N PRO A 52 5.88 -12.28 -8.26
CA PRO A 52 4.65 -11.99 -7.55
C PRO A 52 4.78 -10.66 -6.78
N TYR A 53 3.65 -10.00 -6.52
CA TYR A 53 3.58 -8.79 -5.71
C TYR A 53 3.38 -9.17 -4.24
N ASN A 54 3.83 -8.31 -3.34
CA ASN A 54 3.52 -8.43 -1.92
C ASN A 54 2.15 -7.81 -1.62
N CYS A 55 1.44 -8.34 -0.63
CA CYS A 55 0.21 -7.72 -0.14
C CYS A 55 0.46 -6.25 0.24
N PRO A 56 -0.33 -5.29 -0.28
CA PRO A 56 -0.13 -3.86 -0.04
C PRO A 56 -0.62 -3.40 1.35
N TYR A 57 -1.20 -4.29 2.15
CA TYR A 57 -1.74 -3.97 3.48
C TYR A 57 -0.64 -3.55 4.47
N TYR A 58 -1.01 -2.68 5.41
CA TYR A 58 -0.09 -2.15 6.43
C TYR A 58 0.19 -3.19 7.53
N GLY A 59 1.01 -4.20 7.24
CA GLY A 59 1.38 -5.16 8.27
C GLY A 59 2.66 -5.92 7.96
N SER A 60 3.65 -5.82 8.85
CA SER A 60 4.82 -6.72 8.86
C SER A 60 4.46 -8.19 9.12
N LYS A 61 3.18 -8.49 9.32
CA LYS A 61 2.65 -9.84 9.56
C LYS A 61 2.06 -10.47 8.29
N CYS A 62 1.69 -9.68 7.29
CA CYS A 62 1.16 -10.23 6.05
C CYS A 62 2.31 -10.47 5.07
N ASN A 63 2.64 -11.74 4.88
CA ASN A 63 3.68 -12.19 3.94
C ASN A 63 3.04 -12.78 2.67
N VAL A 64 1.75 -12.54 2.43
CA VAL A 64 1.05 -13.06 1.26
C VAL A 64 1.59 -12.38 0.02
N THR A 65 1.89 -13.20 -0.99
CA THR A 65 2.32 -12.76 -2.30
C THR A 65 1.46 -13.40 -3.38
N GLY A 66 1.26 -12.71 -4.49
CA GLY A 66 0.55 -13.26 -5.64
C GLY A 66 0.46 -12.27 -6.78
N ASP A 67 -0.29 -12.63 -7.81
CA ASP A 67 -0.73 -11.66 -8.81
C ASP A 67 -1.75 -10.67 -8.23
N VAL A 68 -2.12 -9.67 -9.03
CA VAL A 68 -3.07 -8.63 -8.60
C VAL A 68 -4.43 -9.22 -8.23
N HIS A 69 -4.95 -10.15 -9.02
CA HIS A 69 -6.28 -10.73 -8.77
C HIS A 69 -6.33 -11.49 -7.44
N TRP A 70 -5.32 -12.31 -7.17
CA TRP A 70 -5.16 -13.01 -5.90
C TRP A 70 -5.07 -12.04 -4.73
N LEU A 71 -4.27 -10.98 -4.85
CA LEU A 71 -4.12 -9.98 -3.79
C LEU A 71 -5.43 -9.23 -3.52
N LEU A 72 -6.26 -8.96 -4.52
CA LEU A 72 -7.57 -8.33 -4.32
C LEU A 72 -8.53 -9.21 -3.50
N LEU A 73 -8.55 -10.51 -3.79
CA LEU A 73 -9.32 -11.49 -3.00
C LEU A 73 -8.80 -11.57 -1.57
N HIS A 74 -7.49 -11.66 -1.40
CA HIS A 74 -6.84 -11.68 -0.08
C HIS A 74 -7.15 -10.40 0.73
N LEU A 75 -7.02 -9.21 0.14
CA LEU A 75 -7.32 -7.94 0.80
C LEU A 75 -8.78 -7.85 1.27
N ARG A 76 -9.71 -8.34 0.46
CA ARG A 76 -11.14 -8.39 0.81
C ARG A 76 -11.41 -9.36 1.95
N ASN A 77 -10.90 -10.58 1.84
CA ASN A 77 -11.29 -11.69 2.72
C ASN A 77 -10.54 -11.67 4.05
N ASP A 78 -9.25 -11.35 4.03
CA ASP A 78 -8.36 -11.48 5.19
C ASP A 78 -8.03 -10.13 5.86
N HIS A 79 -8.22 -9.03 5.13
CA HIS A 79 -7.98 -7.68 5.65
C HIS A 79 -9.23 -6.79 5.65
N SER A 80 -10.38 -7.31 5.19
CA SER A 80 -11.65 -6.59 5.13
C SER A 80 -11.54 -5.23 4.45
N VAL A 81 -10.66 -5.11 3.45
CA VAL A 81 -10.47 -3.87 2.69
C VAL A 81 -11.58 -3.74 1.67
N GLU A 82 -12.39 -2.70 1.81
CA GLU A 82 -13.42 -2.36 0.83
C GLU A 82 -12.78 -1.72 -0.42
N MET A 83 -13.37 -2.05 -1.57
CA MET A 83 -13.01 -1.47 -2.85
C MET A 83 -14.05 -0.44 -3.24
N HIS A 84 -13.60 0.77 -3.55
CA HIS A 84 -14.45 1.85 -4.01
C HIS A 84 -14.33 2.00 -5.53
N ASP A 85 -15.47 2.08 -6.21
CA ASP A 85 -15.50 2.34 -7.64
C ASP A 85 -15.46 3.85 -7.93
N GLY A 86 -14.68 4.24 -8.93
CA GLY A 86 -14.73 5.57 -9.49
C GLY A 86 -13.40 6.33 -9.46
N ARG A 87 -13.28 7.25 -10.42
CA ARG A 87 -12.05 8.02 -10.70
C ARG A 87 -11.81 9.17 -9.73
N CYS A 88 -12.81 9.55 -8.94
CA CYS A 88 -12.75 10.65 -7.99
C CYS A 88 -13.11 10.12 -6.61
N PHE A 89 -12.40 10.57 -5.58
CA PHE A 89 -12.62 10.11 -4.22
C PHE A 89 -12.55 11.29 -3.24
N SER A 90 -13.13 11.07 -2.07
CA SER A 90 -13.18 12.04 -0.98
C SER A 90 -13.32 11.30 0.34
N HIS A 91 -12.20 11.06 1.02
CA HIS A 91 -12.17 10.35 2.30
C HIS A 91 -11.94 11.30 3.46
N ARG A 92 -12.66 11.03 4.56
CA ARG A 92 -12.53 11.77 5.81
C ARG A 92 -11.69 10.94 6.78
N TYR A 93 -10.57 11.49 7.18
CA TYR A 93 -9.65 10.93 8.17
C TYR A 93 -9.90 11.60 9.51
N VAL A 94 -10.34 10.81 10.48
CA VAL A 94 -10.59 11.27 11.85
C VAL A 94 -9.54 10.65 12.77
N HIS A 95 -8.85 11.49 13.53
CA HIS A 95 -7.84 11.05 14.48
C HIS A 95 -8.06 11.74 15.83
N HIS A 96 -8.49 10.96 16.83
CA HIS A 96 -8.98 11.47 18.11
C HIS A 96 -7.91 12.07 19.03
N ASN A 97 -6.61 11.74 18.82
CA ASN A 97 -5.51 12.28 19.62
C ASN A 97 -4.24 12.61 18.81
N PRO A 98 -4.23 13.70 18.03
CA PRO A 98 -3.13 14.10 17.14
C PRO A 98 -1.85 14.54 17.87
N LYS A 99 -1.82 14.45 19.20
CA LYS A 99 -0.60 14.63 20.01
C LYS A 99 0.13 13.30 20.23
N HIS A 100 -0.58 12.18 20.19
CA HIS A 100 -0.04 10.84 20.40
C HIS A 100 -0.23 9.99 19.14
N LEU A 101 0.71 10.10 18.19
CA LEU A 101 0.76 9.25 16.98
C LEU A 101 1.01 7.76 17.28
N HIS A 102 1.11 7.35 18.55
CA HIS A 102 1.43 5.98 18.97
C HIS A 102 0.43 4.94 18.46
N HIS A 103 -0.81 5.34 18.18
CA HIS A 103 -1.75 4.56 17.38
C HIS A 103 -1.67 5.08 15.95
N ALA A 104 -0.73 4.54 15.18
CA ALA A 104 -0.50 4.97 13.80
C ALA A 104 -1.81 4.78 13.01
N THR A 105 -2.52 5.88 12.72
CA THR A 105 -3.60 5.87 11.74
C THR A 105 -2.94 5.58 10.40
N LYS A 106 -3.05 4.31 9.99
CA LYS A 106 -2.65 3.81 8.68
C LYS A 106 -3.92 3.31 8.05
N MET A 107 -4.32 3.97 6.98
CA MET A 107 -5.57 3.66 6.29
C MET A 107 -5.25 3.36 4.85
N LEU A 108 -5.65 2.17 4.41
CA LEU A 108 -5.57 1.73 3.03
C LEU A 108 -6.99 1.78 2.48
N THR A 109 -7.16 2.51 1.39
CA THR A 109 -8.38 2.43 0.60
C THR A 109 -8.04 1.91 -0.79
N LEU A 110 -8.80 0.92 -1.24
CA LEU A 110 -8.65 0.36 -2.57
C LEU A 110 -9.63 1.06 -3.52
N LEU A 111 -9.14 1.52 -4.66
CA LEU A 111 -9.93 2.15 -5.72
C LEU A 111 -9.90 1.28 -6.97
N ASP A 112 -11.04 1.10 -7.62
CA ASP A 112 -11.11 0.60 -8.99
C ASP A 112 -11.34 1.78 -9.95
N CYS A 113 -10.41 1.98 -10.87
CA CYS A 113 -10.46 3.02 -11.88
C CYS A 113 -10.00 2.42 -13.21
N PHE A 114 -10.83 2.51 -14.25
CA PHE A 114 -10.48 2.04 -15.59
C PHE A 114 -10.15 0.52 -15.66
N GLY A 115 -10.76 -0.30 -14.79
CA GLY A 115 -10.47 -1.74 -14.70
C GLY A 115 -9.05 -2.01 -14.17
N ARG A 116 -8.54 -1.09 -13.37
CA ARG A 116 -7.25 -1.16 -12.68
C ARG A 116 -7.39 -0.71 -11.25
N GLN A 117 -6.58 -1.28 -10.38
CA GLN A 117 -6.68 -1.04 -8.95
C GLN A 117 -5.57 -0.14 -8.43
N PHE A 118 -5.96 0.77 -7.53
CA PHE A 118 -5.07 1.74 -6.92
C PHE A 118 -5.23 1.69 -5.41
N CYS A 119 -4.11 1.73 -4.71
CA CYS A 119 -4.05 1.79 -3.26
C CYS A 119 -3.85 3.25 -2.84
N LEU A 120 -4.82 3.84 -2.16
CA LEU A 120 -4.70 5.14 -1.51
C LEU A 120 -4.24 4.95 -0.07
N TYR A 121 -3.12 5.57 0.26
CA TYR A 121 -2.48 5.52 1.57
C TYR A 121 -2.70 6.84 2.30
N PHE A 122 -3.00 6.77 3.61
CA PHE A 122 -2.83 7.88 4.54
C PHE A 122 -2.13 7.37 5.81
N GLU A 123 -0.98 7.96 6.12
CA GLU A 123 -0.16 7.55 7.26
C GLU A 123 0.27 8.75 8.10
N ALA A 124 0.06 8.63 9.42
CA ALA A 124 0.70 9.48 10.41
C ALA A 124 2.07 8.87 10.79
N PHE A 125 3.15 9.64 10.68
CA PHE A 125 4.51 9.18 10.97
C PHE A 125 5.38 10.28 11.59
N HIS A 126 6.58 9.93 12.04
CA HIS A 126 7.56 10.89 12.50
C HIS A 126 8.67 11.03 11.47
N LEU A 127 8.87 12.26 11.00
CA LEU A 127 10.10 12.63 10.31
C LEU A 127 11.09 13.13 11.35
N ARG A 128 12.10 12.30 11.68
CA ARG A 128 12.97 12.52 12.85
C ARG A 128 12.12 12.61 14.14
N LYS A 129 11.99 13.80 14.72
CA LYS A 129 11.17 14.07 15.92
C LYS A 129 9.91 14.90 15.61
N THR A 130 9.62 15.15 14.34
CA THR A 130 8.51 16.00 13.91
C THR A 130 7.34 15.14 13.43
N PRO A 131 6.13 15.29 14.01
CA PRO A 131 4.95 14.57 13.56
C PRO A 131 4.45 15.10 12.21
N MET A 132 4.27 14.19 11.26
CA MET A 132 3.88 14.46 9.89
C MET A 132 2.76 13.51 9.47
N TYR A 133 1.99 13.93 8.47
CA TYR A 133 1.03 13.10 7.77
C TYR A 133 1.46 13.03 6.31
N ILE A 134 1.30 11.88 5.67
CA ILE A 134 1.50 11.74 4.23
C ILE A 134 0.30 11.02 3.63
N ALA A 135 -0.12 11.49 2.46
CA ALA A 135 -1.05 10.78 1.59
C ALA A 135 -0.38 10.51 0.24
N PHE A 136 -0.53 9.30 -0.30
CA PHE A 136 0.01 8.94 -1.60
C PHE A 136 -0.82 7.82 -2.24
N MET A 137 -0.62 7.61 -3.54
CA MET A 137 -1.31 6.57 -4.29
C MET A 137 -0.30 5.62 -4.90
N GLN A 138 -0.57 4.32 -4.83
CA GLN A 138 0.18 3.29 -5.55
C GLN A 138 -0.72 2.57 -6.54
N PHE A 139 -0.16 2.19 -7.68
CA PHE A 139 -0.78 1.37 -8.71
C PHE A 139 -0.55 -0.12 -8.40
N MET A 140 -1.62 -0.92 -8.41
CA MET A 140 -1.53 -2.38 -8.26
C MET A 140 -1.08 -3.04 -9.56
N GLY A 141 0.21 -2.96 -9.85
CA GLY A 141 0.84 -3.55 -11.03
C GLY A 141 2.28 -3.08 -11.18
N ASP A 142 2.87 -3.21 -12.37
CA ASP A 142 4.26 -2.81 -12.65
C ASP A 142 4.37 -1.30 -12.92
N GLU A 143 5.59 -0.75 -12.81
CA GLU A 143 5.87 0.69 -12.98
C GLU A 143 5.55 1.20 -14.39
N GLU A 144 5.86 0.42 -15.41
CA GLU A 144 5.59 0.75 -16.82
C GLU A 144 4.11 1.02 -17.09
N GLU A 145 3.23 0.21 -16.49
CA GLU A 145 1.79 0.40 -16.62
C GLU A 145 1.31 1.58 -15.78
N ALA A 146 1.91 1.79 -14.60
CA ALA A 146 1.59 2.92 -13.73
C ALA A 146 1.82 4.28 -14.42
N MET A 147 2.83 4.38 -15.30
CA MET A 147 3.11 5.58 -16.11
C MET A 147 1.96 6.00 -17.04
N SER A 148 1.00 5.10 -17.31
CA SER A 148 -0.20 5.44 -18.10
C SER A 148 -1.24 6.23 -17.29
N PHE A 149 -0.99 6.49 -16.02
CA PHE A 149 -1.92 7.14 -15.12
C PHE A 149 -1.28 8.32 -14.39
N SER A 150 -2.12 9.30 -14.07
CA SER A 150 -1.79 10.39 -13.16
C SER A 150 -2.89 10.53 -12.12
N TYR A 151 -2.52 11.09 -10.97
CA TYR A 151 -3.46 11.33 -9.88
C TYR A 151 -3.23 12.69 -9.20
N THR A 152 -4.26 13.18 -8.53
CA THR A 152 -4.15 14.28 -7.57
C THR A 152 -4.55 13.85 -6.16
N LEU A 153 -3.95 14.52 -5.19
CA LEU A 153 -4.42 14.56 -3.80
C LEU A 153 -4.54 16.01 -3.37
N GLU A 154 -5.62 16.33 -2.68
CA GLU A 154 -5.92 17.68 -2.22
C GLU A 154 -6.45 17.66 -0.80
N VAL A 155 -5.96 18.59 0.01
CA VAL A 155 -6.61 19.02 1.26
C VAL A 155 -7.01 20.49 1.13
N SER A 156 -8.22 20.83 1.56
CA SER A 156 -8.77 22.17 1.43
C SER A 156 -9.57 22.58 2.67
N GLY A 157 -9.60 23.88 2.92
CA GLY A 157 -10.22 24.46 4.12
C GLY A 157 -9.80 25.92 4.30
N ASN A 158 -10.64 26.73 4.95
CA ASN A 158 -10.37 28.16 5.23
C ASN A 158 -9.97 28.96 3.98
N GLY A 159 -10.64 28.70 2.86
CA GLY A 159 -10.40 29.37 1.57
C GLY A 159 -9.05 29.04 0.91
N ARG A 160 -8.31 28.06 1.43
CA ARG A 160 -7.01 27.62 0.89
C ARG A 160 -7.04 26.14 0.57
N LYS A 161 -6.05 25.70 -0.22
CA LYS A 161 -5.83 24.29 -0.53
C LYS A 161 -4.35 23.98 -0.74
N LEU A 162 -3.98 22.73 -0.48
CA LEU A 162 -2.72 22.13 -0.89
C LEU A 162 -3.02 20.97 -1.82
N THR A 163 -2.33 20.92 -2.96
CA THR A 163 -2.53 19.90 -3.99
C THR A 163 -1.18 19.24 -4.30
N TRP A 164 -1.19 17.92 -4.36
CA TRP A 164 -0.12 17.08 -4.90
C TRP A 164 -0.61 16.44 -6.19
N GLN A 165 0.25 16.34 -7.20
CA GLN A 165 -0.04 15.68 -8.47
C GLN A 165 1.18 14.88 -8.91
N GLY A 166 0.96 13.68 -9.44
CA GLY A 166 2.03 12.85 -9.98
C GLY A 166 1.53 11.56 -10.59
N VAL A 167 2.48 10.69 -10.94
CA VAL A 167 2.25 9.32 -11.39
C VAL A 167 2.22 8.41 -10.16
N PRO A 168 1.25 7.47 -10.03
CA PRO A 168 1.22 6.56 -8.90
C PRO A 168 2.42 5.60 -8.96
N ARG A 169 3.11 5.37 -7.85
CA ARG A 169 4.18 4.36 -7.81
C ARG A 169 3.60 2.95 -7.86
N SER A 170 4.34 2.01 -8.42
CA SER A 170 3.97 0.60 -8.38
C SER A 170 3.96 0.05 -6.93
N ILE A 171 3.11 -0.95 -6.65
CA ILE A 171 3.18 -1.76 -5.41
C ILE A 171 4.43 -2.67 -5.33
N ARG A 172 5.29 -2.66 -6.36
CA ARG A 172 6.66 -3.20 -6.28
C ARG A 172 7.45 -2.50 -5.18
N ASP A 173 7.20 -1.20 -5.00
CA ASP A 173 7.70 -0.44 -3.87
C ASP A 173 6.83 -0.66 -2.64
N SER A 174 7.46 -0.91 -1.50
CA SER A 174 6.71 -0.94 -0.25
C SER A 174 6.19 0.46 0.11
N HIS A 175 5.02 0.53 0.74
CA HIS A 175 4.48 1.79 1.27
C HIS A 175 5.47 2.54 2.18
N LYS A 176 6.36 1.81 2.88
CA LYS A 176 7.44 2.40 3.69
C LYS A 176 8.47 3.13 2.84
N MET A 177 8.87 2.54 1.71
CA MET A 177 9.81 3.18 0.79
C MET A 177 9.24 4.49 0.25
N VAL A 178 7.96 4.50 -0.17
CA VAL A 178 7.28 5.71 -0.66
C VAL A 178 7.20 6.80 0.42
N ARG A 179 6.81 6.40 1.65
CA ARG A 179 6.78 7.31 2.80
C ARG A 179 8.15 7.88 3.13
N ASP A 180 9.18 7.03 3.20
CA ASP A 180 10.52 7.41 3.64
C ASP A 180 11.23 8.27 2.59
N SER A 181 10.91 8.10 1.30
CA SER A 181 11.33 9.01 0.23
C SER A 181 10.46 10.27 0.12
N GLN A 182 9.40 10.40 0.93
CA GLN A 182 8.49 11.54 0.97
C GLN A 182 7.79 11.82 -0.37
N ASP A 183 7.50 10.78 -1.13
CA ASP A 183 6.90 10.88 -2.46
C ASP A 183 5.36 10.86 -2.37
N GLY A 184 4.80 12.01 -1.98
CA GLY A 184 3.37 12.17 -1.76
C GLY A 184 2.99 13.53 -1.15
N LEU A 185 1.69 13.71 -0.91
CA LEU A 185 1.17 14.90 -0.22
C LEU A 185 1.59 14.90 1.25
N LEU A 186 2.66 15.60 1.55
CA LEU A 186 3.21 15.74 2.90
C LEU A 186 2.57 16.92 3.64
N ILE A 187 2.01 16.66 4.82
CA ILE A 187 1.25 17.64 5.61
C ILE A 187 1.82 17.70 7.02
N THR A 188 2.28 18.87 7.44
CA THR A 188 2.69 19.09 8.83
C THR A 188 1.47 19.08 9.75
N ARG A 189 1.65 18.77 11.05
CA ARG A 189 0.57 18.89 12.04
C ARG A 189 -0.13 20.25 12.03
N LYS A 190 0.62 21.35 11.86
CA LYS A 190 0.07 22.71 11.80
C LYS A 190 -0.87 22.88 10.61
N LEU A 191 -0.48 22.38 9.44
CA LEU A 191 -1.29 22.44 8.22
C LEU A 191 -2.51 21.51 8.32
N ALA A 192 -2.34 20.30 8.87
CA ALA A 192 -3.43 19.37 9.07
C ALA A 192 -4.54 19.98 9.97
N LEU A 193 -4.16 20.62 11.07
CA LEU A 193 -5.10 21.34 11.94
C LEU A 193 -5.74 22.55 11.25
N PHE A 194 -5.00 23.27 10.41
CA PHE A 194 -5.52 24.38 9.64
C PHE A 194 -6.59 23.95 8.63
N PHE A 195 -6.46 22.76 8.03
CA PHE A 195 -7.44 22.22 7.08
C PHE A 195 -8.53 21.37 7.73
N SER A 196 -8.48 21.15 9.05
CA SER A 196 -9.48 20.37 9.77
C SER A 196 -10.81 21.11 9.84
N THR A 197 -11.90 20.44 9.46
CA THR A 197 -13.25 21.00 9.60
C THR A 197 -13.73 20.85 11.04
N ASP A 198 -14.14 21.96 11.66
CA ASP A 198 -14.79 22.04 12.97
C ASP A 198 -13.87 21.73 14.18
N ASN A 199 -13.28 22.78 14.74
CA ASN A 199 -12.27 22.73 15.80
C ASN A 199 -12.86 23.06 17.20
N THR A 200 -14.15 22.81 17.40
CA THR A 200 -14.94 23.51 18.43
C THR A 200 -15.09 22.82 19.78
N ALA A 201 -14.61 21.58 20.02
CA ALA A 201 -14.77 21.00 21.37
C ALA A 201 -13.80 19.88 21.78
N ASN A 202 -13.33 19.03 20.86
CA ASN A 202 -12.47 17.90 21.21
C ASN A 202 -11.22 17.94 20.35
N ASN A 203 -10.05 17.61 20.90
CA ASN A 203 -8.73 17.60 20.25
C ASN A 203 -8.61 16.68 19.00
N GLU A 204 -9.66 16.45 18.22
CA GLU A 204 -9.68 15.58 17.05
C GLU A 204 -9.18 16.31 15.80
N LEU A 205 -8.39 15.61 15.01
CA LEU A 205 -8.08 16.02 13.64
C LEU A 205 -9.13 15.39 12.70
N LYS A 206 -9.85 16.21 11.92
CA LYS A 206 -10.82 15.78 10.90
C LYS A 206 -10.38 16.29 9.54
N LEU A 207 -9.48 15.56 8.89
CA LEU A 207 -8.92 15.94 7.61
C LEU A 207 -9.70 15.28 6.47
N LYS A 208 -10.12 16.07 5.48
CA LYS A 208 -10.71 15.55 4.25
C LYS A 208 -9.65 15.54 3.16
N ILE A 209 -9.36 14.37 2.61
CA ILE A 209 -8.51 14.24 1.41
C ILE A 209 -9.40 13.86 0.25
N SER A 210 -9.29 14.62 -0.83
CA SER A 210 -9.95 14.34 -2.10
C SER A 210 -8.95 14.26 -3.23
N GLY A 211 -9.33 13.62 -4.31
CA GLY A 211 -8.45 13.48 -5.45
C GLY A 211 -9.15 12.86 -6.63
N ARG A 212 -8.41 12.72 -7.72
CA ARG A 212 -8.84 11.98 -8.89
C ARG A 212 -7.70 11.24 -9.56
N VAL A 213 -8.03 10.21 -10.34
CA VAL A 213 -7.13 9.46 -11.21
C VAL A 213 -7.58 9.63 -12.66
N TRP A 214 -6.64 9.82 -13.58
CA TRP A 214 -6.92 9.81 -15.02
C TRP A 214 -5.83 9.07 -15.79
N ARG A 215 -6.18 8.64 -17.00
CA ARG A 215 -5.22 8.08 -17.94
C ARG A 215 -4.54 9.21 -18.70
N GLU A 216 -3.23 9.13 -18.84
CA GLU A 216 -2.52 9.99 -19.77
C GLU A 216 -2.80 9.52 -21.20
N GLN A 217 -3.02 10.48 -22.11
CA GLN A 217 -3.15 10.14 -23.53
C GLN A 217 -1.76 9.80 -24.08
N PRO A 218 -1.63 8.81 -24.98
CA PRO A 218 -0.39 8.63 -25.72
C PRO A 218 -0.06 9.95 -26.41
N ILE A 219 1.15 10.47 -26.22
CA ILE A 219 1.62 11.63 -26.99
C ILE A 219 1.70 11.16 -28.44
N SER A 220 0.73 11.54 -29.27
CA SER A 220 0.82 11.36 -30.70
C SER A 220 1.88 12.33 -31.21
N ASN A 221 3.09 11.83 -31.45
CA ASN A 221 4.14 12.54 -32.19
C ASN A 221 3.80 12.61 -33.68
#